data_AF-A0A060CRS5-F1
#
_entry.id   AF-A0A060CRS5-F1
#
_cell.length_a   1.000
_cell.length_b   1.000
_cell.length_c   1.000
_cell.angle_alpha   90.00
_cell.angle_beta   90.00
_cell.angle_gamma   90.00
#
_symmetry.space_group_name_H-M   'P 1'
#
loop_
_entity.id
_entity.type
_entity.pdbx_description
1 polymer ?
#
loop_
_entity_poly.entity_id
_entity_poly.type
_entity_poly.pdbx_seq_one_letter_code
_entity_poly.pdbx_strand_id
1 'polypeptide(L)'
;MLLGDYLQNFEIADKLAIIVGSRAHLEEEAVASRTVFRTILMYAFHFLVWLFAVRGIKDTQCGFKLLTRKAAQICFENLHVERW
;
A
#
# COMPACT_ATOMS: atom_id res chain seq x y z
N MET A 1 -11.88 9.22 0.42
CA MET A 1 -11.12 8.91 1.65
C MET A 1 -12.15 8.71 2.75
N LEU A 2 -12.25 7.51 3.34
CA LEU A 2 -13.11 7.32 4.51
C LEU A 2 -12.36 7.93 5.71
N LEU A 3 -12.76 9.14 6.08
CA LEU A 3 -12.31 9.80 7.30
C LEU A 3 -13.31 9.48 8.40
N GLY A 4 -12.87 8.71 9.38
CA GLY A 4 -13.65 8.52 10.60
C GLY A 4 -12.99 7.53 11.55
N ASP A 5 -13.20 7.78 12.83
CA ASP A 5 -12.72 6.94 13.92
C ASP A 5 -13.60 5.69 14.03
N TYR A 6 -13.02 4.52 13.78
CA TYR A 6 -13.74 3.25 13.87
C TYR A 6 -14.12 2.88 15.32
N LEU A 7 -13.50 3.52 16.33
CA LEU A 7 -13.89 3.37 17.73
C LEU A 7 -15.21 4.10 18.04
N GLN A 8 -15.50 5.17 17.28
CA GLN A 8 -16.71 5.97 17.46
C GLN A 8 -17.80 5.63 16.45
N ASN A 9 -17.43 5.18 15.24
CA ASN A 9 -18.34 4.84 14.16
C ASN A 9 -18.10 3.41 13.66
N PHE A 10 -18.81 2.46 14.26
CA PHE A 10 -18.75 1.03 13.89
C PHE A 10 -19.12 0.78 12.41
N GLU A 11 -19.94 1.63 11.79
CA GLU A 11 -20.25 1.52 10.36
C GLU A 11 -19.02 1.57 9.44
N ILE A 12 -17.93 2.20 9.89
CA ILE A 12 -16.67 2.28 9.12
C ILE A 12 -16.01 0.91 9.03
N ALA A 13 -16.09 0.10 10.10
CA ALA A 13 -15.56 -1.25 10.11
C ALA A 13 -16.28 -2.18 9.10
N ASP A 14 -17.52 -1.85 8.76
CA ASP A 14 -18.35 -2.61 7.83
C ASP A 14 -18.16 -2.23 6.35
N LYS A 15 -17.50 -1.10 6.06
CA LYS A 15 -17.21 -0.64 4.69
C LYS A 15 -15.98 -1.34 4.12
N LEU A 16 -15.89 -1.37 2.79
CA LEU A 16 -14.68 -1.81 2.10
C LEU A 16 -13.65 -0.66 2.12
N ALA A 17 -12.66 -0.79 3.01
CA ALA A 17 -11.60 0.20 3.14
C ALA A 17 -10.22 -0.45 3.26
N ILE A 18 -9.24 0.21 2.61
CA ILE A 18 -7.81 -0.05 2.69
C ILE A 18 -7.12 1.29 2.94
N ILE A 19 -6.27 1.34 3.97
CA ILE A 19 -5.47 2.50 4.34
C ILE A 19 -4.00 2.13 4.16
N VAL A 20 -3.23 2.99 3.50
CA VAL A 20 -1.81 2.76 3.20
C VAL A 20 -0.97 3.82 3.90
N GLY A 21 -0.02 3.40 4.73
CA GLY A 21 0.96 4.31 5.35
C GLY A 21 2.02 4.73 4.35
N SER A 22 1.67 5.60 3.40
CA SER A 22 2.53 5.94 2.26
C SER A 22 3.82 6.66 2.69
N ARG A 23 4.95 6.20 2.15
CA ARG A 23 6.29 6.77 2.28
C ARG A 23 6.65 7.72 1.13
N ALA A 24 5.71 8.05 0.26
CA ALA A 24 5.97 8.95 -0.88
C ALA A 24 6.52 10.32 -0.42
N HIS A 25 6.22 10.74 0.81
CA HIS A 25 6.75 11.97 1.40
C HIS A 25 8.22 11.86 1.85
N LEU A 26 8.77 10.65 1.99
CA LEU A 26 10.16 10.37 2.38
C LEU A 26 11.03 9.94 1.20
N GLU A 27 10.49 9.96 -0.02
CA GLU A 27 11.17 9.39 -1.18
C GLU A 27 12.48 10.12 -1.48
N GLU A 28 12.50 11.45 -1.43
CA GLU A 28 13.69 12.25 -1.73
C GLU A 28 14.83 11.98 -0.74
N GLU A 29 14.54 12.00 0.56
CA GLU A 29 15.49 11.67 1.62
C GLU A 29 16.01 10.23 1.49
N ALA A 30 15.12 9.31 1.14
CA ALA A 30 15.49 7.93 0.93
C ALA A 30 16.45 7.81 -0.27
N VAL A 31 16.11 8.40 -1.43
CA VAL A 31 16.94 8.35 -2.65
C VAL A 31 18.34 8.91 -2.40
N ALA A 32 18.46 10.00 -1.64
CA ALA A 32 19.75 10.58 -1.28
C ALA A 32 20.66 9.63 -0.49
N SER A 33 20.10 8.67 0.26
CA SER A 33 20.84 7.71 1.09
C SER A 33 20.95 6.30 0.47
N ARG A 34 20.34 6.04 -0.71
CA ARG A 34 20.38 4.72 -1.37
C ARG A 34 21.51 4.64 -2.40
N THR A 35 21.99 3.43 -2.63
CA THR A 35 22.83 3.15 -3.80
C THR A 35 22.04 3.39 -5.09
N VAL A 36 22.73 3.88 -6.13
CA VAL A 36 22.13 4.18 -7.45
C VAL A 36 21.41 2.96 -8.03
N PHE A 37 21.99 1.75 -7.89
CA PHE A 37 21.37 0.52 -8.36
C PHE A 37 19.99 0.25 -7.72
N ARG A 38 19.89 0.42 -6.40
CA ARG A 38 18.62 0.24 -5.67
C ARG A 38 17.57 1.27 -6.11
N THR A 39 18.00 2.50 -6.37
CA THR A 39 17.13 3.58 -6.87
C THR A 39 16.59 3.26 -8.27
N ILE A 40 17.44 2.80 -9.19
CA ILE A 40 17.03 2.41 -10.55
C ILE A 40 16.00 1.28 -10.50
N LEU A 41 16.27 0.21 -9.74
CA LEU A 41 15.35 -0.91 -9.62
C LEU A 41 13.99 -0.48 -9.06
N MET A 42 13.98 0.41 -8.06
CA MET A 42 12.76 0.95 -7.48
C MET A 42 11.94 1.73 -8.52
N TYR A 43 12.57 2.62 -9.30
CA TYR A 43 11.86 3.40 -10.32
C TYR A 43 11.38 2.55 -11.48
N ALA A 44 12.19 1.58 -11.94
CA ALA A 44 11.80 0.64 -12.98
C ALA A 44 10.56 -0.17 -12.56
N PHE A 45 10.53 -0.68 -11.32
CA PHE A 45 9.37 -1.37 -10.79
C PHE A 45 8.15 -0.46 -10.69
N HIS A 46 8.29 0.76 -10.16
CA HIS A 46 7.19 1.73 -10.11
C HIS A 46 6.63 2.04 -11.50
N PHE A 47 7.50 2.21 -12.50
CA PHE A 47 7.08 2.45 -13.87
C PHE A 47 6.27 1.28 -14.44
N LEU A 48 6.70 0.03 -14.22
CA LEU A 48 5.96 -1.16 -14.65
C LEU A 48 4.59 -1.25 -13.98
N VAL A 49 4.52 -1.06 -12.66
CA VAL A 49 3.25 -1.07 -11.92
C VAL A 49 2.34 0.07 -12.39
N TRP A 50 2.89 1.25 -12.65
CA TRP A 50 2.15 2.39 -13.18
C TRP A 50 1.60 2.12 -14.59
N LEU A 51 2.38 1.44 -15.43
CA LEU A 51 1.99 1.13 -16.80
C LEU A 51 0.89 0.06 -16.86
N PHE A 52 1.02 -1.02 -16.07
CA PHE A 52 0.20 -2.22 -16.20
C PHE A 52 -0.88 -2.41 -15.14
N ALA A 53 -0.78 -1.77 -13.96
CA ALA A 53 -1.67 -2.06 -12.83
C ALA A 53 -2.43 -0.82 -12.33
N VAL A 54 -1.74 0.21 -11.84
CA VAL A 54 -2.40 1.33 -11.14
C VAL A 54 -1.68 2.65 -11.39
N ARG A 55 -2.41 3.70 -11.82
CA ARG A 55 -1.82 5.02 -12.13
C ARG A 55 -1.97 6.06 -11.01
N GLY A 56 -2.91 5.86 -10.08
CA GLY A 56 -3.26 6.85 -9.05
C GLY A 56 -2.55 6.70 -7.71
N ILE A 57 -1.73 5.66 -7.51
CA ILE A 57 -1.10 5.35 -6.22
C ILE A 57 0.39 5.68 -6.30
N LYS A 58 0.86 6.54 -5.40
CA LYS A 58 2.25 7.04 -5.37
C LYS A 58 3.24 6.10 -4.68
N ASP A 59 2.80 5.35 -3.66
CA ASP A 59 3.63 4.34 -2.98
C ASP A 59 2.97 2.97 -3.11
N THR A 60 3.24 2.31 -4.23
CA THR A 60 2.70 0.98 -4.53
C THR A 60 3.44 -0.12 -3.75
N GLN A 61 4.61 0.18 -3.20
CA GLN A 61 5.51 -0.76 -2.53
C GLN A 61 5.41 -0.70 -0.99
N CYS A 62 4.46 0.05 -0.42
CA CYS A 62 4.32 0.12 1.03
C CYS A 62 3.85 -1.24 1.58
N GLY A 63 4.57 -1.78 2.56
CA GLY A 63 4.16 -2.99 3.30
C GLY A 63 3.22 -2.72 4.47
N PHE A 64 3.13 -1.46 4.94
CA PHE A 64 2.28 -1.09 6.06
C PHE A 64 0.89 -0.64 5.55
N LYS A 65 -0.07 -1.56 5.64
CA LYS A 65 -1.45 -1.35 5.20
C LYS A 65 -2.42 -1.85 6.26
N LEU A 66 -3.48 -1.08 6.48
CA LEU A 66 -4.61 -1.49 7.29
C LEU A 66 -5.78 -1.81 6.37
N LEU A 67 -6.46 -2.92 6.62
CA LEU A 67 -7.62 -3.34 5.86
C LEU A 67 -8.77 -3.60 6.82
N THR A 68 -9.96 -3.19 6.42
CA THR A 68 -11.19 -3.70 7.03
C THR A 68 -11.29 -5.21 6.83
N ARG A 69 -11.97 -5.91 7.74
CA ARG A 69 -12.09 -7.38 7.69
C ARG A 69 -12.61 -7.87 6.33
N LYS A 70 -13.66 -7.22 5.81
CA LYS A 70 -14.25 -7.55 4.51
C LYS A 70 -13.27 -7.31 3.34
N ALA A 71 -12.54 -6.19 3.36
CA ALA A 71 -11.52 -5.92 2.35
C ALA A 71 -10.39 -6.96 2.37
N ALA A 72 -9.92 -7.35 3.57
CA ALA A 72 -8.89 -8.38 3.71
C ALA A 72 -9.34 -9.73 3.16
N GLN A 73 -10.58 -10.15 3.45
CA GLN A 73 -11.13 -11.40 2.93
C GLN A 73 -11.14 -11.43 1.40
N ILE A 74 -11.50 -10.33 0.74
CA ILE A 74 -11.50 -10.23 -0.73
C ILE A 74 -10.07 -10.19 -1.28
N CYS A 75 -9.19 -9.38 -0.69
CA CYS A 75 -7.83 -9.20 -1.19
C CYS A 75 -6.95 -10.45 -1.06
N PHE A 76 -7.25 -11.32 -0.09
CA PHE A 76 -6.39 -12.44 0.28
C PHE A 76 -7.13 -13.79 0.24
N GLU A 77 -8.28 -13.88 -0.45
CA GLU A 77 -9.06 -15.13 -0.54
C GLU A 77 -8.24 -16.33 -1.06
N ASN A 78 -7.31 -16.07 -2.00
CA ASN A 78 -6.47 -17.09 -2.64
C ASN A 78 -5.06 -17.14 -2.04
N LEU A 79 -4.76 -16.29 -1.05
CA LEU A 79 -3.43 -16.21 -0.46
C LEU A 79 -3.25 -17.39 0.51
N HIS A 80 -2.39 -18.33 0.14
CA HIS A 80 -1.97 -19.42 1.01
C HIS A 80 -0.56 -19.12 1.51
N VAL A 81 -0.40 -19.08 2.84
CA VAL A 81 0.89 -18.80 3.49
C VAL A 81 1.24 -20.00 4.35
N GLU A 82 2.22 -20.78 3.90
CA GLU A 82 2.67 -22.01 4.58
C GLU A 82 3.57 -21.73 5.79
N ARG A 83 4.16 -20.52 5.88
CA ARG A 83 5.12 -20.12 6.92
C ARG A 83 5.05 -18.60 7.17
N TRP A 84 5.28 -18.20 8.42
CA TRP A 84 5.40 -16.79 8.83
C TRP A 84 6.75 -16.18 8.45
#